data_AF-A0A969HNS9-F1
#
_entry.id   AF-A0A969HNS9-F1
#
_cell.length_a   1.000
_cell.length_b   1.000
_cell.length_c   1.000
_cell.angle_alpha   90.00
_cell.angle_beta   90.00
_cell.angle_gamma   90.00
#
_symmetry.space_group_name_H-M   'P 1'
#
loop_
_entity.id
_entity.type
_entity.pdbx_description
1 polymer ?
#
loop_
_entity_poly.entity_id
_entity_poly.type
_entity_poly.pdbx_seq_one_letter_code
_entity_poly.pdbx_strand_id
1 'polypeptide(L)'
;MTVELATWLDKHRVHVLEQWGASLEAVRSGSSYATTAENGDVLVHEPSRILLHLESLYEGLIQAAQHNHDLLSARLNDVVQISLEQPANLPDMLYAFAQLRRIIRDELRHADEDRNTVFDLIDTMSVLLDHAIDIVSRCGPIM
;
A
#
# COMPACT_ATOMS: atom_id res chain seq x y z
N MET A 1 -1.43 22.74 -1.62
CA MET A 1 -1.17 21.48 -2.34
C MET A 1 -0.85 20.32 -1.40
N THR A 2 0.30 20.26 -0.71
CA THR A 2 0.66 19.06 0.09
C THR A 2 -0.20 18.87 1.35
N VAL A 3 -0.57 19.97 2.02
CA VAL A 3 -1.53 19.96 3.15
C VAL A 3 -2.92 19.45 2.76
N GLU A 4 -3.35 19.65 1.51
CA GLU A 4 -4.66 19.19 1.01
C GLU A 4 -4.67 17.67 0.85
N LEU A 5 -3.58 17.06 0.38
CA LEU A 5 -3.47 15.61 0.28
C LEU A 5 -3.48 14.96 1.67
N ALA A 6 -2.73 15.49 2.62
CA ALA A 6 -2.73 14.96 3.99
C ALA A 6 -4.13 15.02 4.62
N THR A 7 -4.84 16.14 4.43
CA THR A 7 -6.22 16.32 4.92
C THR A 7 -7.18 15.35 4.24
N TRP A 8 -7.04 15.14 2.94
CA TRP A 8 -7.88 14.22 2.18
C TRP A 8 -7.65 12.77 2.62
N LEU A 9 -6.39 12.35 2.77
CA LEU A 9 -6.01 11.01 3.24
C LEU A 9 -6.56 10.75 4.64
N ASP A 10 -6.43 11.71 5.56
CA ASP A 10 -6.96 11.55 6.91
C ASP A 10 -8.50 11.43 6.91
N LYS A 11 -9.20 12.25 6.11
CA LYS A 11 -10.66 12.20 5.95
C LYS A 11 -11.15 10.84 5.44
N HIS A 12 -10.43 10.21 4.52
CA HIS A 12 -10.83 8.93 3.90
C HIS A 12 -10.13 7.71 4.51
N ARG A 13 -9.40 7.90 5.61
CA ARG A 13 -8.54 6.89 6.24
C ARG A 13 -9.21 5.55 6.43
N VAL A 14 -10.37 5.54 7.09
CA VAL A 14 -11.11 4.29 7.42
C VAL A 14 -11.45 3.53 6.15
N HIS A 15 -12.01 4.22 5.17
CA HIS A 15 -12.48 3.60 3.93
C HIS A 15 -11.32 3.08 3.07
N VAL A 16 -10.26 3.87 2.91
CA VAL A 16 -9.09 3.50 2.11
C VAL A 16 -8.35 2.34 2.76
N LEU A 17 -8.17 2.34 4.08
CA LEU A 17 -7.53 1.24 4.81
C LEU A 17 -8.32 -0.08 4.69
N GLU A 18 -9.65 -0.02 4.78
CA GLU A 18 -10.51 -1.20 4.62
C GLU A 18 -10.37 -1.79 3.21
N GLN A 19 -10.47 -0.97 2.16
CA GLN A 19 -10.29 -1.43 0.78
C GLN A 19 -8.87 -1.94 0.50
N TRP A 20 -7.86 -1.29 1.08
CA TRP A 20 -6.46 -1.66 0.89
C TRP A 20 -6.14 -2.99 1.58
N GLY A 21 -6.61 -3.20 2.80
CA GLY A 21 -6.51 -4.46 3.53
C GLY A 21 -7.24 -5.60 2.80
N ALA A 22 -8.47 -5.36 2.33
CA ALA A 22 -9.23 -6.34 1.55
C ALA A 22 -8.52 -6.74 0.25
N SER A 23 -7.85 -5.79 -0.42
CA SER A 23 -7.08 -6.06 -1.63
C SER A 23 -5.88 -6.98 -1.37
N LEU A 24 -5.21 -6.80 -0.24
CA LEU A 24 -4.10 -7.66 0.19
C LEU A 24 -4.56 -9.08 0.54
N GLU A 25 -5.68 -9.20 1.26
CA GLU A 25 -6.31 -10.49 1.58
C GLU A 25 -6.77 -11.24 0.32
N ALA A 26 -7.32 -10.51 -0.66
CA ALA A 26 -7.77 -11.08 -1.94
C ALA A 26 -6.61 -11.66 -2.77
N VAL A 27 -5.44 -11.04 -2.76
CA VAL A 27 -4.24 -11.56 -3.46
C VAL A 27 -3.77 -12.85 -2.84
N ARG A 28 -3.79 -12.96 -1.51
CA ARG A 28 -3.35 -14.18 -0.82
C ARG A 28 -4.35 -15.32 -0.94
N SER A 29 -5.63 -15.02 -0.79
CA SER A 29 -6.69 -16.02 -1.02
C SER A 29 -6.79 -16.42 -2.50
N GLY A 30 -6.47 -15.51 -3.43
CA GLY A 30 -6.38 -15.73 -4.87
C GLY A 30 -5.05 -16.30 -5.37
N SER A 31 -4.01 -16.31 -4.53
CA SER A 31 -2.72 -17.00 -4.75
C SER A 31 -2.86 -18.53 -4.77
N SER A 32 -4.09 -19.06 -4.82
CA SER A 32 -4.43 -20.25 -5.59
C SER A 32 -4.24 -20.00 -7.10
N TYR A 33 -3.05 -19.60 -7.54
CA TYR A 33 -2.61 -20.04 -8.86
C TYR A 33 -2.47 -21.55 -8.73
N ALA A 34 -3.48 -22.24 -9.27
CA ALA A 34 -3.63 -23.68 -9.26
C ALA A 34 -2.34 -24.37 -9.74
N THR A 35 -1.46 -24.67 -8.78
CA THR A 35 -0.69 -25.90 -8.82
C THR A 35 -1.60 -26.90 -8.15
N THR A 36 -2.09 -27.84 -8.93
CA THR A 36 -2.82 -29.01 -8.44
C THR A 36 -2.05 -29.64 -7.29
N ALA A 37 -2.51 -29.42 -6.06
CA ALA A 37 -2.16 -30.24 -4.93
C ALA A 37 -3.48 -30.76 -4.36
N GLU A 38 -3.82 -31.97 -4.79
CA GLU A 38 -4.59 -32.89 -3.99
C GLU A 38 -3.95 -32.91 -2.60
N ASN A 39 -4.57 -32.27 -1.63
CA ASN A 39 -4.72 -32.70 -0.24
C ASN A 39 -5.28 -31.54 0.56
N GLY A 40 -6.47 -31.76 1.12
CA GLY A 40 -7.15 -30.81 1.97
C GLY A 40 -6.34 -30.55 3.23
N ASP A 41 -5.68 -29.41 3.25
CA ASP A 41 -5.37 -28.68 4.46
C ASP A 41 -5.87 -27.26 4.24
N VAL A 42 -6.90 -26.88 4.99
CA VAL A 42 -7.30 -25.47 5.10
C VAL A 42 -6.19 -24.82 5.92
N LEU A 43 -5.14 -24.35 5.24
CA LEU A 43 -4.13 -23.51 5.83
C LEU A 43 -4.85 -22.27 6.35
N VAL A 44 -5.10 -22.22 7.65
CA VAL A 44 -5.47 -21.00 8.36
C VAL A 44 -4.29 -20.07 8.16
N HIS A 45 -4.36 -19.23 7.14
CA HIS A 45 -3.32 -18.25 6.87
C HIS A 45 -3.33 -17.27 8.05
N GLU A 46 -2.25 -17.27 8.84
CA GLU A 46 -2.04 -16.21 9.82
C GLU A 46 -2.13 -14.84 9.11
N PRO A 47 -2.70 -13.81 9.78
CA PRO A 47 -2.74 -12.46 9.25
C PRO A 47 -1.34 -12.07 8.81
N SER A 48 -1.20 -11.61 7.57
CA SER A 48 0.12 -11.20 7.09
C SER A 48 0.67 -10.14 8.04
N ARG A 49 1.93 -10.28 8.46
CA ARG A 49 2.60 -9.27 9.28
C ARG A 49 2.51 -7.88 8.64
N ILE A 50 2.43 -7.81 7.31
CA ILE A 50 2.19 -6.58 6.55
C ILE A 50 0.85 -5.92 6.89
N LEU A 51 -0.22 -6.70 7.12
CA LEU A 51 -1.52 -6.15 7.54
C LEU A 51 -1.40 -5.41 8.88
N LEU A 52 -0.53 -5.89 9.77
CA LEU A 52 -0.22 -5.24 11.04
C LEU A 52 0.51 -3.90 10.85
N HIS A 53 1.11 -3.68 9.67
CA HIS A 53 1.83 -2.45 9.33
C HIS A 53 1.01 -1.48 8.48
N LEU A 54 -0.15 -1.87 7.96
CA LEU A 54 -0.96 -1.05 7.05
C LEU A 54 -1.32 0.31 7.62
N GLU A 55 -1.85 0.33 8.85
CA GLU A 55 -2.24 1.59 9.50
C GLU A 55 -1.04 2.51 9.69
N SER A 56 0.11 1.95 10.05
CA SER A 56 1.33 2.75 10.27
C SER A 56 1.97 3.21 8.97
N LEU A 57 1.86 2.45 7.88
CA LEU A 57 2.28 2.87 6.54
C LEU A 57 1.38 4.00 6.04
N TYR A 58 0.07 3.88 6.24
CA TYR A 58 -0.88 4.92 5.88
C TYR A 58 -0.67 6.22 6.66
N GLU A 59 -0.42 6.11 7.97
CA GLU A 59 0.02 7.25 8.80
C GLU A 59 1.31 7.87 8.27
N GLY A 60 2.28 7.04 7.87
CA GLY A 60 3.49 7.50 7.19
C GLY A 60 3.20 8.29 5.91
N LEU A 61 2.25 7.85 5.09
CA LEU A 61 1.84 8.57 3.88
C LEU A 61 1.20 9.92 4.19
N ILE A 62 0.35 10.02 5.23
CA ILE A 62 -0.23 11.28 5.69
C ILE A 62 0.88 12.25 6.11
N GLN A 63 1.83 11.79 6.92
CA GLN A 63 2.96 12.60 7.38
C GLN A 63 3.88 13.02 6.22
N ALA A 64 4.14 12.11 5.28
CA ALA A 64 4.94 12.39 4.09
C ALA A 64 4.26 13.42 3.16
N ALA A 65 2.93 13.40 3.08
CA ALA A 65 2.15 14.44 2.43
C ALA A 65 2.26 15.80 3.16
N GLN A 66 2.80 15.86 4.37
CA GLN A 66 3.13 17.10 5.08
C GLN A 66 4.66 17.39 5.07
N HIS A 67 5.42 16.75 4.17
CA HIS A 67 6.88 16.82 4.07
C HIS A 67 7.65 16.17 5.24
N ASN A 68 6.99 15.35 6.04
CA ASN A 68 7.62 14.56 7.08
C ASN A 68 7.76 13.10 6.64
N HIS A 69 8.92 12.75 6.08
CA HIS A 69 9.17 11.44 5.48
C HIS A 69 9.71 10.39 6.46
N ASP A 70 10.02 10.77 7.70
CA ASP A 70 10.74 9.92 8.65
C ASP A 70 9.95 8.65 8.99
N LEU A 71 8.66 8.81 9.30
CA LEU A 71 7.78 7.70 9.65
C LEU A 71 7.56 6.77 8.46
N LEU A 72 7.29 7.33 7.28
CA LEU A 72 7.10 6.53 6.06
C LEU A 72 8.36 5.72 5.74
N SER A 73 9.53 6.35 5.79
CA SER A 73 10.82 5.69 5.52
C SER A 73 11.11 4.57 6.51
N ALA A 74 10.88 4.80 7.80
CA ALA A 74 11.05 3.78 8.83
C ALA A 74 10.13 2.57 8.59
N ARG A 75 8.86 2.81 8.24
CA ARG A 75 7.89 1.73 8.00
C ARG A 75 8.11 0.98 6.71
N LEU A 76 8.55 1.67 5.65
CA LEU A 76 8.96 1.01 4.42
C LEU A 76 10.17 0.11 4.67
N ASN A 77 11.14 0.52 5.50
CA ASN A 77 12.25 -0.34 5.90
C ASN A 77 11.79 -1.57 6.70
N ASP A 78 10.83 -1.42 7.63
CA ASP A 78 10.28 -2.57 8.37
C ASP A 78 9.61 -3.59 7.42
N VAL A 79 8.80 -3.09 6.48
CA VAL A 79 8.17 -3.90 5.42
C VAL A 79 9.21 -4.63 4.58
N VAL A 80 10.27 -3.91 4.20
CA VAL A 80 11.40 -4.47 3.46
C VAL A 80 12.05 -5.61 4.23
N GLN A 81 12.31 -5.46 5.53
CA GLN A 81 12.88 -6.53 6.35
C GLN A 81 11.97 -7.77 6.35
N ILE A 82 10.66 -7.58 6.46
CA ILE A 82 9.67 -8.67 6.36
C ILE A 82 9.73 -9.35 4.99
N SER A 83 9.87 -8.56 3.91
CA SER A 83 10.02 -9.11 2.55
C SER A 83 11.38 -9.81 2.34
N LEU A 84 12.44 -9.43 3.03
CA LEU A 84 13.73 -10.14 2.99
C LEU A 84 13.67 -11.48 3.72
N GLU A 85 12.96 -11.54 4.86
CA GLU A 85 12.67 -12.79 5.57
C GLU A 85 11.79 -13.73 4.72
N GLN A 86 10.94 -13.17 3.87
CA GLN A 86 9.99 -13.91 3.02
C GLN A 86 9.94 -13.31 1.60
N PRO A 87 10.91 -13.66 0.73
CA PRO A 87 11.06 -13.04 -0.61
C PRO A 87 9.83 -13.15 -1.51
N ALA A 88 8.98 -14.15 -1.30
CA ALA A 88 7.70 -14.30 -1.98
C ALA A 88 6.73 -13.13 -1.74
N ASN A 89 6.94 -12.34 -0.68
CA ASN A 89 6.08 -11.22 -0.33
C ASN A 89 6.38 -9.94 -1.13
N LEU A 90 7.55 -9.83 -1.80
CA LEU A 90 7.90 -8.61 -2.53
C LEU A 90 6.93 -8.31 -3.70
N PRO A 91 6.57 -9.26 -4.57
CA PRO A 91 5.53 -9.04 -5.58
C PRO A 91 4.18 -8.62 -4.99
N ASP A 92 3.77 -9.25 -3.88
CA ASP A 92 2.52 -8.93 -3.18
C ASP A 92 2.54 -7.51 -2.61
N MET A 93 3.69 -7.07 -2.09
CA MET A 93 3.89 -5.71 -1.60
C MET A 93 3.81 -4.68 -2.71
N LEU A 94 4.49 -4.91 -3.83
CA LEU A 94 4.44 -4.02 -5.00
C LEU A 94 3.01 -3.93 -5.55
N TYR A 95 2.31 -5.07 -5.61
CA TYR A 95 0.91 -5.10 -5.98
C TYR A 95 0.04 -4.32 -4.99
N ALA A 96 0.29 -4.44 -3.68
CA ALA A 96 -0.45 -3.71 -2.65
C ALA A 96 -0.34 -2.20 -2.82
N PHE A 97 0.86 -1.67 -3.09
CA PHE A 97 1.04 -0.24 -3.38
C PHE A 97 0.36 0.19 -4.69
N ALA A 98 0.35 -0.69 -5.71
CA ALA A 98 -0.39 -0.43 -6.94
C ALA A 98 -1.92 -0.40 -6.71
N GLN A 99 -2.45 -1.25 -5.83
CA GLN A 99 -3.86 -1.21 -5.44
C GLN A 99 -4.20 0.05 -4.65
N LEU A 100 -3.34 0.45 -3.71
CA LEU A 100 -3.52 1.70 -2.98
C LEU A 100 -3.63 2.90 -3.92
N ARG A 101 -2.75 2.97 -4.93
CA ARG A 101 -2.82 4.00 -6.00
C ARG A 101 -4.17 4.00 -6.70
N ARG A 102 -4.68 2.81 -7.03
CA ARG A 102 -5.96 2.65 -7.72
C ARG A 102 -7.12 3.11 -6.83
N ILE A 103 -7.18 2.62 -5.59
CA ILE A 103 -8.22 2.97 -4.61
C ILE A 103 -8.28 4.49 -4.46
N ILE A 104 -7.16 5.15 -4.15
CA ILE A 104 -7.14 6.60 -3.94
C ILE A 104 -7.57 7.37 -5.18
N ARG A 105 -7.11 6.96 -6.37
CA ARG A 105 -7.53 7.60 -7.63
C ARG A 105 -9.02 7.41 -7.91
N ASP A 106 -9.55 6.23 -7.62
CA ASP A 106 -10.97 5.94 -7.82
C ASP A 106 -11.79 6.78 -6.83
N GLU A 107 -11.41 6.85 -5.55
CA GLU A 107 -12.05 7.73 -4.55
C GLU A 107 -12.01 9.21 -4.95
N LEU A 108 -10.85 9.72 -5.38
CA LEU A 108 -10.68 11.11 -5.83
C LEU A 108 -11.52 11.45 -7.07
N ARG A 109 -11.74 10.49 -7.97
CA ARG A 109 -12.59 10.68 -9.17
C ARG A 109 -14.08 10.78 -8.84
N HIS A 110 -14.51 10.18 -7.73
CA HIS A 110 -15.90 10.25 -7.26
C HIS A 110 -16.11 11.36 -6.21
N ALA A 111 -15.04 12.04 -5.78
CA ALA A 111 -15.13 13.18 -4.91
C ALA A 111 -15.78 14.38 -5.62
N ASP A 112 -16.60 15.13 -4.88
CA ASP A 112 -17.19 16.40 -5.34
C ASP A 112 -16.16 17.54 -5.22
N GLU A 113 -14.98 17.34 -5.82
CA GLU A 113 -13.87 18.30 -5.84
C GLU A 113 -13.64 18.86 -7.25
N ASP A 114 -13.05 20.06 -7.33
CA ASP A 114 -12.68 20.65 -8.61
C ASP A 114 -11.66 19.76 -9.34
N ARG A 115 -11.75 19.72 -10.68
CA ARG A 115 -10.89 18.86 -11.50
C ARG A 115 -9.41 19.17 -11.34
N ASN A 116 -9.03 20.42 -11.10
CA ASN A 116 -7.63 20.79 -10.91
C ASN A 116 -7.13 20.28 -9.55
N THR A 117 -7.95 20.41 -8.49
CA THR A 117 -7.64 19.84 -7.17
C THR A 117 -7.46 18.33 -7.24
N VAL A 118 -8.38 17.63 -7.92
CA VAL A 118 -8.27 16.17 -8.11
C VAL A 118 -6.98 15.80 -8.85
N PHE A 119 -6.61 16.55 -9.89
CA PHE A 119 -5.37 16.31 -10.64
C PHE A 119 -4.13 16.49 -9.75
N ASP A 120 -4.07 17.59 -9.01
CA ASP A 120 -2.97 17.94 -8.11
C ASP A 120 -2.80 16.90 -6.98
N LEU A 121 -3.91 16.42 -6.41
CA LEU A 121 -3.91 15.37 -5.40
C LEU A 121 -3.41 14.03 -5.95
N ILE A 122 -3.85 13.66 -7.16
CA ILE A 122 -3.39 12.44 -7.84
C ILE A 122 -1.89 12.52 -8.15
N ASP A 123 -1.40 13.65 -8.65
CA ASP A 123 0.01 13.83 -9.00
C ASP A 123 0.90 13.76 -7.76
N THR A 124 0.54 14.50 -6.71
CA THR A 124 1.26 14.49 -5.43
C THR A 124 1.28 13.08 -4.81
N MET A 125 0.15 12.37 -4.83
CA MET A 125 0.09 10.99 -4.34
C MET A 125 0.94 10.04 -5.17
N SER A 126 0.98 10.24 -6.49
CA SER A 126 1.76 9.39 -7.39
C SER A 126 3.25 9.49 -7.08
N VAL A 127 3.77 10.70 -6.85
CA VAL A 127 5.16 10.94 -6.43
C VAL A 127 5.49 10.23 -5.12
N LEU A 128 4.62 10.32 -4.11
CA LEU A 128 4.82 9.65 -2.82
C LEU A 128 4.84 8.12 -2.95
N LEU A 129 3.91 7.57 -3.73
CA LEU A 129 3.85 6.13 -3.96
C LEU A 129 5.02 5.62 -4.82
N ASP A 130 5.46 6.37 -5.82
CA ASP A 130 6.65 6.03 -6.61
C ASP A 130 7.90 5.97 -5.73
N HIS A 131 8.04 6.90 -4.78
CA HIS A 131 9.12 6.86 -3.80
C HIS A 131 9.03 5.62 -2.89
N ALA A 132 7.83 5.28 -2.40
CA ALA A 132 7.62 4.09 -1.59
C ALA A 132 7.94 2.80 -2.36
N ILE A 133 7.51 2.71 -3.62
CA ILE A 133 7.80 1.58 -4.51
C ILE A 133 9.29 1.47 -4.80
N ASP A 134 9.98 2.58 -5.08
CA ASP A 134 11.43 2.58 -5.30
C ASP A 134 12.18 2.00 -4.10
N ILE A 135 11.86 2.46 -2.87
CA ILE A 135 12.45 1.93 -1.64
C ILE A 135 12.23 0.42 -1.51
N VAL A 136 11.00 -0.07 -1.71
CA VAL A 136 10.66 -1.48 -1.57
C VAL A 136 11.29 -2.33 -2.68
N SER A 137 11.41 -1.78 -3.90
CA SER A 137 11.98 -2.48 -5.06
C SER A 137 13.49 -2.69 -4.96
N ARG A 138 14.20 -1.83 -4.22
CA ARG A 138 15.66 -1.93 -3.98
C ARG A 138 16.05 -3.10 -3.08
N CYS A 139 15.08 -3.86 -2.59
CA CYS A 139 15.26 -4.98 -1.67
C CYS A 139 15.25 -6.34 -2.38
N GLY A 140 15.05 -6.37 -3.70
CA GLY A 140 15.36 -7.54 -4.49
C GLY A 140 16.86 -7.86 -4.41
N PRO A 141 17.27 -9.15 -4.40
CA PRO A 141 18.68 -9.49 -4.44
C PRO A 141 19.33 -8.85 -5.66
N ILE A 142 20.41 -8.10 -5.44
CA ILE A 142 21.38 -7.81 -6.48
C ILE A 142 21.89 -9.19 -6.92
N MET A 143 21.46 -9.65 -8.09
CA MET A 143 22.04 -10.81 -8.76
C MET A 143 23.53 -10.58 -9.02
#